data_AF-A0A8T6U5P3-F1
#
_entry.id   AF-A0A8T6U5P3-F1
#
_cell.length_a   1.000
_cell.length_b   1.000
_cell.length_c   1.000
_cell.angle_alpha   90.00
_cell.angle_beta   90.00
_cell.angle_gamma   90.00
#
_symmetry.space_group_name_H-M   'P 1'
#
loop_
_entity.id
_entity.type
_entity.pdbx_description
1 polymer ?
#
loop_
_entity_poly.entity_id
_entity_poly.type
_entity_poly.pdbx_seq_one_letter_code
_entity_poly.pdbx_strand_id
1 'polypeptide(L)'
;PKQIVQVANELNGTLEAVLFNGKLEQINRLSVGELAEKLQQIDGVDTVVFDGVITKRLVDIADDKKIKHLIAARVSNAVKPPLNVNLLTFTDINS
;
A
#
# COMPACT_ATOMS: atom_id res chain seq x y z
N PRO A 1 -9.24 6.02 -8.54
CA PRO A 1 -8.38 6.85 -9.44
C PRO A 1 -7.72 5.98 -10.51
N LYS A 2 -7.77 6.36 -11.80
CA LYS A 2 -7.27 5.53 -12.91
C LYS A 2 -5.79 5.13 -12.75
N GLN A 3 -4.96 6.03 -12.22
CA GLN A 3 -3.53 5.78 -12.03
C GLN A 3 -3.24 4.67 -11.01
N ILE A 4 -3.93 4.65 -9.87
CA ILE A 4 -3.79 3.58 -8.86
C ILE A 4 -4.13 2.22 -9.47
N VAL A 5 -5.21 2.17 -10.25
CA VAL A 5 -5.68 0.94 -10.90
C VAL A 5 -4.68 0.44 -11.94
N GLN A 6 -4.11 1.35 -12.75
CA GLN A 6 -3.04 0.99 -13.69
C GLN A 6 -1.82 0.43 -12.96
N VAL A 7 -1.32 1.14 -11.95
CA VAL A 7 -0.16 0.69 -11.17
C VAL A 7 -0.43 -0.64 -10.48
N ALA A 8 -1.60 -0.83 -9.88
CA ALA A 8 -1.96 -2.11 -9.25
C ALA A 8 -1.92 -3.29 -10.25
N ASN A 9 -2.36 -3.07 -11.49
CA ASN A 9 -2.28 -4.08 -12.54
C ASN A 9 -0.83 -4.31 -13.01
N GLU A 10 -0.01 -3.27 -13.09
CA GLU A 10 1.42 -3.38 -13.44
C GLU A 10 2.25 -4.10 -12.37
N LEU A 11 1.89 -3.94 -11.09
CA LEU A 11 2.60 -4.57 -9.99
C LEU A 11 2.22 -6.05 -9.80
N ASN A 12 1.07 -6.47 -10.31
CA ASN A 12 0.57 -7.84 -10.10
C ASN A 12 1.55 -8.88 -10.66
N GLY A 13 2.16 -9.67 -9.77
CA GLY A 13 3.17 -10.67 -10.12
C GLY A 13 4.61 -10.15 -10.17
N THR A 14 4.87 -8.89 -9.81
CA THR A 14 6.22 -8.31 -9.80
C THR A 14 6.86 -8.22 -8.41
N LEU A 15 6.08 -8.42 -7.33
CA LEU A 15 6.54 -8.23 -5.94
C LEU A 15 7.14 -6.84 -5.66
N GLU A 16 6.63 -5.83 -6.37
CA GLU A 16 7.02 -4.44 -6.18
C GLU A 16 5.94 -3.63 -5.46
N ALA A 17 6.32 -2.46 -4.99
CA ALA A 17 5.52 -1.49 -4.28
C ALA A 17 5.73 -0.09 -4.85
N VAL A 18 4.67 0.69 -4.87
CA VAL A 18 4.65 2.09 -5.27
C VAL A 18 3.99 2.92 -4.18
N LEU A 19 4.64 4.02 -3.84
CA LEU A 19 4.25 4.95 -2.80
C LEU A 19 3.69 6.21 -3.45
N PHE A 20 2.54 6.69 -2.99
CA PHE A 20 1.86 7.87 -3.50
C PHE A 20 1.66 8.92 -2.40
N ASN A 21 1.77 10.19 -2.78
CA ASN A 21 1.46 11.32 -1.89
C ASN A 21 -0.05 11.63 -1.90
N GLY A 22 -0.47 12.62 -1.10
CA GLY A 22 -1.87 13.06 -1.04
C GLY A 22 -2.41 13.68 -2.34
N LYS A 23 -1.57 13.92 -3.34
CA LYS A 23 -1.97 14.36 -4.69
C LYS A 23 -2.05 13.20 -5.69
N LEU A 24 -1.91 11.96 -5.21
CA LEU A 24 -1.81 10.75 -6.02
C LEU A 24 -0.61 10.77 -6.98
N GLU A 25 0.46 11.51 -6.65
CA GLU A 25 1.71 11.46 -7.42
C GLU A 25 2.61 10.37 -6.85
N GLN A 26 3.25 9.61 -7.74
CA GLN A 26 4.21 8.59 -7.34
C GLN A 26 5.43 9.25 -6.69
N ILE A 27 5.65 8.94 -5.42
CA ILE A 27 6.82 9.38 -4.66
C ILE A 27 7.99 8.44 -4.92
N ASN A 28 7.73 7.13 -4.91
CA ASN A 28 8.78 6.13 -4.97
C ASN A 28 8.26 4.76 -5.43
N ARG A 29 9.17 3.92 -5.95
CA ARG A 29 8.92 2.52 -6.34
C ARG A 29 10.07 1.66 -5.82
N LEU A 30 9.75 0.51 -5.24
CA LEU A 30 10.69 -0.36 -4.53
C LEU A 30 10.17 -1.79 -4.45
N SER A 31 11.04 -2.74 -4.12
CA SER A 31 10.64 -4.13 -3.86
C SER A 31 9.83 -4.25 -2.57
N VAL A 32 8.85 -5.16 -2.54
CA VAL A 32 8.00 -5.42 -1.35
C VAL A 32 8.84 -5.83 -0.13
N GLY A 33 9.95 -6.54 -0.34
CA GLY A 33 10.86 -6.94 0.75
C GLY A 33 11.41 -5.76 1.56
N GLU A 34 11.63 -4.61 0.92
CA GLU A 34 12.16 -3.41 1.55
C GLU A 34 11.06 -2.41 1.97
N LEU A 35 9.79 -2.69 1.62
CA LEU A 35 8.67 -1.78 1.83
C LEU A 35 8.52 -1.38 3.29
N ALA A 36 8.61 -2.34 4.21
CA ALA A 36 8.45 -2.06 5.64
C ALA A 36 9.51 -1.08 6.16
N GLU A 37 10.78 -1.28 5.82
CA GLU A 37 11.86 -0.39 6.25
C GLU A 37 11.75 0.99 5.62
N LYS A 38 11.43 1.04 4.31
CA LYS A 38 11.30 2.30 3.58
C LYS A 38 10.11 3.12 4.05
N LEU A 39 8.98 2.48 4.36
CA LEU A 39 7.81 3.14 4.94
C LEU A 39 8.12 3.82 6.29
N GLN A 40 8.98 3.22 7.11
CA GLN A 40 9.39 3.82 8.39
C GLN A 40 10.29 5.05 8.21
N GLN A 41 11.02 5.15 7.09
CA GLN A 41 11.97 6.22 6.83
C GLN A 41 11.39 7.37 6.00
N ILE A 42 10.33 7.11 5.24
CA ILE A 42 9.70 8.11 4.36
C ILE A 42 8.54 8.80 5.09
N ASP A 43 8.29 10.05 4.72
CA ASP A 43 7.16 10.83 5.21
C ASP A 43 6.39 11.43 4.03
N GLY A 44 5.14 11.83 4.26
CA GLY A 44 4.28 12.41 3.21
C GLY A 44 3.65 11.38 2.26
N VAL A 45 3.74 10.09 2.59
CA VAL A 45 2.99 9.02 1.92
C VAL A 45 1.55 9.04 2.41
N ASP A 46 0.60 9.05 1.48
CA ASP A 46 -0.83 8.96 1.79
C ASP A 46 -1.40 7.59 1.37
N THR A 47 -0.91 7.05 0.25
CA THR A 47 -1.38 5.78 -0.32
C THR A 47 -0.20 4.89 -0.71
N VAL A 48 -0.31 3.58 -0.41
CA VAL A 48 0.68 2.56 -0.80
C VAL A 48 -0.01 1.50 -1.63
N VAL A 49 0.59 1.13 -2.76
CA VAL A 49 0.12 0.05 -3.63
C VAL A 49 1.23 -0.96 -3.79
N PHE A 50 1.01 -2.23 -3.47
CA PHE A 50 2.08 -3.22 -3.54
C PHE A 50 1.61 -4.64 -3.82
N ASP A 51 2.40 -5.41 -4.55
CA ASP A 51 2.10 -6.80 -4.87
C ASP A 51 2.54 -7.74 -3.75
N GLY A 52 1.73 -7.78 -2.70
CA GLY A 52 1.99 -8.62 -1.54
C GLY A 52 0.77 -8.79 -0.65
N VAL A 53 1.05 -9.17 0.60
CA VAL A 53 0.03 -9.38 1.62
C VAL A 53 0.08 -8.24 2.62
N ILE A 54 -1.05 -7.59 2.87
CA ILE A 54 -1.20 -6.66 3.99
C ILE A 54 -1.09 -7.47 5.29
N THR A 55 -0.04 -7.21 6.05
CA THR A 55 0.24 -7.82 7.36
C THR A 55 0.01 -6.82 8.48
N LYS A 56 -0.14 -7.30 9.72
CA LYS A 56 -0.34 -6.43 10.89
C LYS A 56 0.78 -5.40 11.04
N ARG A 57 2.04 -5.82 10.81
CA ARG A 57 3.21 -4.94 10.86
C ARG A 57 3.10 -3.78 9.88
N LEU A 58 2.67 -4.02 8.63
CA LEU A 58 2.50 -2.94 7.64
C LEU A 58 1.38 -1.99 8.04
N VAL A 59 0.31 -2.52 8.62
CA VAL A 59 -0.82 -1.73 9.12
C VAL A 59 -0.39 -0.84 10.29
N ASP A 60 0.37 -1.38 11.24
CA ASP A 60 0.89 -0.61 12.39
C ASP A 60 1.81 0.53 11.89
N ILE A 61 2.70 0.26 10.93
CA ILE A 61 3.57 1.29 10.31
C ILE A 61 2.72 2.34 9.58
N ALA A 62 1.68 1.93 8.87
CA ALA A 62 0.80 2.84 8.16
C ALA A 62 0.02 3.76 9.09
N ASP A 63 -0.48 3.26 10.22
CA ASP A 63 -1.17 4.07 11.22
C ASP A 63 -0.22 5.10 11.85
N ASP A 64 0.99 4.68 12.23
CA ASP A 64 2.04 5.57 12.79
C ASP A 64 2.43 6.68 11.79
N LYS A 65 2.58 6.31 10.52
CA LYS A 65 2.93 7.23 9.43
C LYS A 65 1.75 8.02 8.87
N LYS A 66 0.53 7.84 9.40
CA LYS A 66 -0.71 8.48 8.95
C LYS A 66 -1.02 8.22 7.47
N ILE A 67 -0.68 7.04 6.98
CA ILE A 67 -1.03 6.54 5.65
C ILE A 67 -2.50 6.14 5.68
N LYS A 68 -3.27 6.68 4.74
CA LYS A 68 -4.73 6.48 4.71
C LYS A 68 -5.14 5.23 3.95
N HIS A 69 -4.33 4.81 2.98
CA HIS A 69 -4.70 3.73 2.06
C HIS A 69 -3.54 2.75 1.89
N LEU A 70 -3.81 1.48 2.19
CA LEU A 70 -2.95 0.35 1.85
C LEU A 70 -3.69 -0.53 0.84
N ILE A 71 -3.09 -0.70 -0.33
CA ILE A 71 -3.67 -1.45 -1.44
C ILE A 71 -2.70 -2.58 -1.79
N ALA A 72 -3.16 -3.82 -1.74
CA ALA A 72 -2.30 -4.95 -2.07
C ALA A 72 -3.01 -6.08 -2.82
N ALA A 73 -2.28 -7.13 -3.18
CA ALA A 73 -2.89 -8.31 -3.78
C ALA A 73 -3.87 -8.99 -2.81
N ARG A 74 -3.51 -9.08 -1.52
CA ARG A 74 -4.34 -9.72 -0.48
C ARG A 74 -4.19 -9.06 0.88
N VAL A 75 -5.18 -9.24 1.75
CA VAL A 75 -5.10 -8.92 3.17
C VAL A 75 -4.94 -10.20 3.98
N SER A 76 -4.02 -10.23 4.95
CA SER A 76 -3.88 -11.38 5.84
C SER A 76 -5.10 -11.50 6.77
N ASN A 77 -5.62 -12.72 6.96
CA ASN A 77 -6.74 -12.98 7.87
C ASN A 77 -6.47 -12.59 9.34
N ALA A 78 -5.20 -12.47 9.73
CA ALA A 78 -4.80 -12.03 11.07
C ALA A 78 -4.90 -10.51 11.27
N VAL A 79 -5.17 -9.75 10.20
CA VAL A 79 -5.26 -8.29 10.23
C VAL A 79 -6.71 -7.88 10.44
N LYS A 80 -6.94 -7.04 11.45
CA LYS A 80 -8.19 -6.31 11.62
C LYS A 80 -8.06 -4.93 10.98
N PRO A 81 -9.09 -4.43 10.29
CA PRO A 81 -9.07 -3.09 9.74
C PRO A 81 -8.95 -2.06 10.88
N PRO A 82 -7.94 -1.16 10.85
CA PRO A 82 -7.86 -0.04 11.78
C PRO A 82 -8.96 0.97 11.51
N LEU A 83 -9.18 1.87 12.48
CA LEU A 83 -10.10 3.00 12.31
C LEU A 83 -9.58 4.02 11.27
N ASN A 84 -8.26 4.16 11.11
CA ASN A 84 -7.65 5.26 10.34
C ASN A 84 -7.03 4.84 9.01
N VAL A 85 -6.89 3.53 8.74
CA VAL A 85 -6.23 3.00 7.55
C VAL A 85 -7.21 2.15 6.75
N ASN A 86 -7.46 2.55 5.51
CA ASN A 86 -8.27 1.78 4.58
C ASN A 86 -7.43 0.67 3.95
N LEU A 87 -7.83 -0.58 4.20
CA LEU A 87 -7.23 -1.76 3.60
C LEU A 87 -8.05 -2.14 2.37
N LEU A 88 -7.42 -2.11 1.20
CA LEU A 88 -8.05 -2.46 -0.07
C LEU A 88 -7.21 -3.54 -0.77
N THR A 89 -7.87 -4.34 -1.59
CA THR A 89 -7.20 -5.26 -2.50
C THR A 89 -7.27 -4.80 -3.94
N PHE A 90 -6.44 -5.38 -4.81
CA PHE A 90 -6.54 -5.17 -6.26
C PHE A 90 -7.93 -5.51 -6.81
N THR A 91 -8.65 -6.45 -6.18
CA THR A 91 -10.03 -6.80 -6.54
C THR A 91 -11.01 -5.70 -6.15
N ASP A 92 -10.83 -5.06 -4.99
CA ASP A 92 -11.72 -3.99 -4.51
C ASP A 92 -11.67 -2.74 -5.40
N ILE A 93 -10.51 -2.44 -5.99
CA ILE A 93 -10.32 -1.25 -6.83
C ILE A 93 -10.59 -1.47 -8.32
N ASN A 94 -10.69 -2.73 -8.76
CA ASN A 94 -11.03 -3.11 -10.13
C ASN A 94 -12.52 -3.40 -10.33
N SER A 95 -13.34 -3.36 -9.26
CA SER A 95 -14.79 -3.60 -9.29
C SER A 95 -15.61 -2.35 -9.65
#